data_AF-A0A7R8HAY3-F1
#
_entry.id   AF-A0A7R8HAY3-F1
#
_cell.length_a   1.000
_cell.length_b   1.000
_cell.length_c   1.000
_cell.angle_alpha   90.00
_cell.angle_beta   90.00
_cell.angle_gamma   90.00
#
_symmetry.space_group_name_H-M   'P 1'
#
loop_
_entity.id
_entity.type
_entity.pdbx_description
1 polymer ?
#
loop_
_entity_poly.entity_id
_entity_poly.type
_entity_poly.pdbx_seq_one_letter_code
_entity_poly.pdbx_strand_id
1 'polypeptide(L)'
;MSTAAPRKLTPVASILGLTDITVESNSLYDMECLQGDLLTEPVLDEVKDQIHRGERDFSVKLIKSLFKDGNQTDAGEERNLFISPSSIFQTLTLSHFGARGRTKEELERVMGLTGISSIDVMKNYLFEKAFQAIRERNPELGYNLTHANKFYFDRALPLELCLQKY
;
A
#
# COMPACT_ATOMS: atom_id res chain seq x y z
N MET A 1 -50.73 -16.39 5.02
CA MET A 1 -50.08 -15.21 4.42
C MET A 1 -49.49 -14.38 5.56
N SER A 2 -48.15 -14.36 5.67
CA SER A 2 -47.43 -13.38 6.48
C SER A 2 -46.13 -13.08 5.75
N THR A 3 -46.05 -11.91 5.14
CA THR A 3 -44.92 -11.44 4.35
C THR A 3 -43.97 -10.68 5.27
N ALA A 4 -42.77 -11.23 5.50
CA ALA A 4 -41.69 -10.53 6.20
C ALA A 4 -41.06 -9.48 5.26
N ALA A 5 -41.00 -8.22 5.70
CA ALA A 5 -40.37 -7.13 4.97
C ALA A 5 -38.82 -7.22 5.06
N PRO A 6 -38.08 -6.85 4.00
CA PRO A 6 -36.62 -6.87 4.03
C PRO A 6 -36.05 -5.71 4.86
N ARG A 7 -35.13 -6.02 5.79
CA ARG A 7 -34.32 -5.02 6.54
C ARG A 7 -33.39 -4.30 5.56
N LYS A 8 -33.53 -2.97 5.47
CA LYS A 8 -32.57 -2.09 4.77
C LYS A 8 -31.29 -1.97 5.59
N LEU A 9 -30.15 -2.30 4.97
CA LEU A 9 -28.82 -2.00 5.49
C LEU A 9 -28.54 -0.50 5.35
N THR A 10 -28.32 0.18 6.47
CA THR A 10 -27.77 1.54 6.52
C THR A 10 -26.23 1.46 6.40
N PRO A 11 -25.59 2.22 5.50
CA PRO A 11 -24.15 2.23 5.40
C PRO A 11 -23.55 2.98 6.60
N VAL A 12 -22.65 2.31 7.32
CA VAL A 12 -21.82 2.92 8.36
C VAL A 12 -20.73 3.72 7.65
N ALA A 13 -20.75 5.04 7.81
CA ALA A 13 -19.70 5.93 7.34
C ALA A 13 -18.44 5.70 8.19
N SER A 14 -17.43 5.06 7.62
CA SER A 14 -16.09 5.00 8.21
C SER A 14 -15.40 6.34 8.02
N ILE A 15 -15.28 7.11 9.10
CA ILE A 15 -14.45 8.33 9.16
C ILE A 15 -13.00 7.86 9.33
N LEU A 16 -12.26 7.75 8.23
CA LEU A 16 -10.80 7.73 8.27
C LEU A 16 -10.32 9.19 8.28
N GLY A 17 -10.03 9.69 9.48
CA GLY A 17 -9.29 10.93 9.65
C GLY A 17 -7.85 10.72 9.19
N LEU A 18 -7.58 11.00 7.92
CA LEU A 18 -6.23 11.21 7.43
C LEU A 18 -5.88 12.67 7.76
N THR A 19 -5.08 12.87 8.81
CA THR A 19 -4.38 14.14 9.00
C THR A 19 -3.45 14.37 7.81
N ASP A 20 -3.49 15.57 7.25
CA ASP A 20 -2.83 16.00 6.02
C ASP A 20 -1.41 15.43 5.83
N ILE A 21 -1.22 14.71 4.72
CA ILE A 21 0.12 14.41 4.20
C ILE A 21 0.58 15.68 3.48
N THR A 22 1.34 16.53 4.16
CA THR A 22 1.99 17.69 3.55
C THR A 22 3.19 17.22 2.73
N VAL A 23 3.08 17.27 1.40
CA VAL A 23 4.19 17.07 0.46
C VAL A 23 4.79 18.44 0.15
N GLU A 24 5.96 18.77 0.70
CA GLU A 24 6.70 20.00 0.38
C GLU A 24 7.57 19.82 -0.88
N SER A 25 7.62 20.83 -1.75
CA SER A 25 7.94 20.73 -3.18
C SER A 25 9.40 20.92 -3.64
N ASN A 26 10.40 20.84 -2.75
CA ASN A 26 11.76 21.31 -3.10
C ASN A 26 12.89 20.27 -3.22
N SER A 27 12.65 19.05 -3.69
CA SER A 27 13.77 18.13 -4.00
C SER A 27 13.58 17.26 -5.25
N LEU A 28 13.11 17.86 -6.35
CA LEU A 28 12.97 17.18 -7.65
C LEU A 28 14.09 17.49 -8.65
N TYR A 29 15.18 18.10 -8.21
CA TYR A 29 16.29 18.46 -9.09
C TYR A 29 17.23 17.30 -9.47
N ASP A 30 16.89 16.04 -9.19
CA ASP A 30 17.77 14.92 -9.57
C ASP A 30 17.09 13.62 -10.03
N MET A 31 15.80 13.64 -10.40
CA MET A 31 15.13 12.44 -10.96
C MET A 31 14.17 12.82 -12.07
N GLU A 32 14.56 12.54 -13.32
CA GLU A 32 13.72 12.54 -14.51
C GLU A 32 12.66 11.42 -14.39
N CYS A 33 11.66 11.63 -13.52
CA CYS A 33 10.45 10.86 -13.24
C CYS A 33 10.44 9.31 -13.43
N LEU A 34 11.56 8.63 -13.13
CA LEU A 34 11.90 7.21 -13.43
C LEU A 34 12.69 7.08 -14.75
N GLN A 35 14.01 7.20 -14.64
CA GLN A 35 14.91 6.84 -15.74
C GLN A 35 14.74 5.36 -16.11
N GLY A 36 14.69 5.06 -17.41
CA GLY A 36 14.57 3.70 -17.94
C GLY A 36 15.70 2.75 -17.51
N ASP A 37 16.81 3.29 -17.02
CA ASP A 37 17.94 2.54 -16.46
C ASP A 37 17.69 2.03 -15.03
N LEU A 38 16.59 2.42 -14.39
CA LEU A 38 16.28 1.97 -13.03
C LEU A 38 16.05 0.44 -12.94
N LEU A 39 15.66 -0.19 -14.04
CA LEU A 39 15.34 -1.63 -14.09
C LEU A 39 16.42 -2.48 -14.78
N THR A 40 17.56 -1.91 -15.17
CA THR A 40 18.63 -2.67 -15.83
C THR A 40 19.40 -3.57 -14.86
N GLU A 41 19.45 -3.19 -13.59
CA GLU A 41 20.06 -3.98 -12.53
C GLU A 41 19.03 -4.54 -11.54
N PRO A 42 19.06 -5.85 -11.25
CA PRO A 42 18.19 -6.44 -10.24
C PRO A 42 18.56 -5.92 -8.86
N VAL A 43 17.56 -5.77 -7.99
CA VAL A 43 17.78 -5.51 -6.57
C VAL A 43 18.57 -6.68 -5.95
N LEU A 44 19.53 -6.38 -5.08
CA LEU A 44 20.27 -7.40 -4.32
C LEU A 44 19.30 -8.29 -3.54
N ASP A 45 19.56 -9.60 -3.53
CA ASP A 45 18.64 -10.56 -2.91
C ASP A 45 18.48 -10.33 -1.39
N GLU A 46 19.53 -9.85 -0.71
CA GLU A 46 19.45 -9.46 0.70
C GLU A 46 18.44 -8.32 0.94
N VAL A 47 18.40 -7.34 0.04
CA VAL A 47 17.47 -6.21 0.11
C VAL A 47 16.05 -6.67 -0.19
N LYS A 48 15.85 -7.52 -1.21
CA LYS A 48 14.54 -8.14 -1.48
C LYS A 48 14.04 -8.91 -0.27
N ASP A 49 14.90 -9.72 0.33
CA ASP A 49 14.58 -10.51 1.51
C ASP A 49 14.23 -9.62 2.70
N GLN A 50 14.92 -8.49 2.89
CA GLN A 50 14.58 -7.52 3.92
C GLN A 50 13.21 -6.90 3.68
N ILE A 51 12.89 -6.50 2.45
CA ILE A 51 11.57 -5.96 2.08
C ILE A 51 10.47 -7.00 2.33
N HIS A 52 10.67 -8.25 1.90
CA HIS A 52 9.70 -9.33 2.11
C HIS A 52 9.51 -9.66 3.60
N ARG A 53 10.57 -9.62 4.40
CA ARG A 53 10.46 -9.74 5.86
C ARG A 53 9.65 -8.59 6.44
N GLY A 54 9.91 -7.35 6.01
CA GLY A 54 9.17 -6.16 6.39
C GLY A 54 7.67 -6.28 6.09
N GLU A 55 7.29 -6.71 4.88
CA GLU A 55 5.90 -6.92 4.48
C GLU A 55 5.21 -8.01 5.33
N ARG A 56 5.91 -9.12 5.62
CA ARG A 56 5.37 -10.20 6.47
C ARG A 56 5.14 -9.72 7.91
N ASP A 57 6.10 -9.02 8.50
CA ASP A 57 5.99 -8.49 9.86
C ASP A 57 4.89 -7.42 9.95
N PHE A 58 4.80 -6.53 8.96
CA PHE A 58 3.71 -5.59 8.81
C PHE A 58 2.36 -6.30 8.77
N SER A 59 2.23 -7.35 7.94
CA SER A 59 1.00 -8.13 7.78
C SER A 59 0.55 -8.76 9.10
N VAL A 60 1.48 -9.36 9.85
CA VAL A 60 1.20 -9.95 11.16
C VAL A 60 0.75 -8.88 12.16
N LYS A 61 1.42 -7.72 12.19
CA LYS A 61 1.04 -6.60 13.08
C LYS A 61 -0.33 -6.03 12.72
N LEU A 62 -0.62 -5.85 11.44
CA LEU A 62 -1.92 -5.37 10.94
C LEU A 62 -3.04 -6.31 11.36
N ILE A 63 -2.89 -7.60 11.08
CA ILE A 63 -3.89 -8.63 11.44
C ILE A 63 -4.11 -8.63 12.97
N LYS A 64 -3.04 -8.60 13.76
CA LYS A 64 -3.14 -8.54 15.23
C LYS A 64 -3.87 -7.29 15.71
N SER A 65 -3.65 -6.13 15.08
CA SER A 65 -4.37 -4.90 15.42
C SER A 65 -5.86 -5.05 15.12
N LEU A 66 -6.20 -5.50 13.91
CA LEU A 66 -7.59 -5.69 13.49
C LEU A 66 -8.36 -6.67 14.38
N PHE A 67 -7.71 -7.73 14.87
CA PHE A 67 -8.32 -8.66 15.83
C PHE A 67 -8.49 -8.05 17.22
N LYS A 68 -7.52 -7.26 17.71
CA LYS A 68 -7.65 -6.56 18.99
C LYS A 68 -8.79 -5.55 18.96
N ASP A 69 -8.93 -4.83 17.86
CA ASP A 69 -9.96 -3.80 17.67
C ASP A 69 -11.33 -4.43 17.35
N GLY A 70 -11.34 -5.60 16.70
CA GLY A 70 -12.54 -6.30 16.24
C GLY A 70 -13.23 -7.21 17.28
N ASN A 71 -12.49 -7.70 18.28
CA ASN A 71 -13.01 -8.56 19.36
C ASN A 71 -13.68 -7.77 20.51
N GLN A 72 -13.89 -6.46 20.35
CA GLN A 72 -14.59 -5.59 21.29
C GLN A 72 -15.89 -5.03 20.71
N THR A 73 -16.71 -5.87 20.07
CA THR A 73 -18.12 -5.49 19.88
C THR A 73 -18.88 -5.88 21.15
N ASP A 74 -19.68 -4.95 21.70
CA ASP A 74 -20.53 -5.18 22.87
C ASP A 74 -21.51 -6.37 22.71
N ALA A 75 -21.63 -6.92 21.50
CA ALA A 75 -22.51 -8.01 21.11
C ALA A 75 -21.84 -9.40 21.09
N GLY A 76 -20.52 -9.52 21.26
CA GLY A 76 -19.84 -10.81 21.33
C GLY A 76 -19.88 -11.65 20.03
N GLU A 77 -20.12 -11.02 18.88
CA GLU A 77 -20.17 -11.72 17.60
C GLU A 77 -18.78 -11.86 16.97
N GLU A 78 -18.33 -13.09 16.77
CA GLU A 78 -17.15 -13.43 15.98
C GLU A 78 -17.40 -13.11 14.51
N ARG A 79 -16.65 -12.16 13.95
CA ARG A 79 -16.75 -11.75 12.54
C ARG A 79 -15.59 -12.30 11.74
N ASN A 80 -15.88 -12.75 10.52
CA ASN A 80 -14.85 -13.11 9.56
C ASN A 80 -14.02 -11.88 9.17
N LEU A 81 -12.70 -12.03 9.14
CA LEU A 81 -11.77 -11.02 8.62
C LEU A 81 -11.24 -11.47 7.25
N PHE A 82 -11.52 -10.69 6.20
CA PHE A 82 -10.98 -10.91 4.86
C PHE A 82 -10.25 -9.65 4.39
N ILE A 83 -8.93 -9.72 4.32
CA ILE A 83 -8.07 -8.59 3.94
C ILE A 83 -6.90 -9.06 3.07
N SER A 84 -6.34 -8.13 2.28
CA SER A 84 -5.06 -8.32 1.59
C SER A 84 -4.01 -7.38 2.19
N PRO A 85 -3.18 -7.88 3.13
CA PRO A 85 -2.10 -7.08 3.71
C PRO A 85 -1.12 -6.55 2.66
N SER A 86 -0.85 -7.34 1.62
CA SER A 86 0.08 -6.98 0.54
C SER A 86 -0.40 -5.75 -0.24
N SER A 87 -1.71 -5.66 -0.56
CA SER A 87 -2.26 -4.49 -1.24
C SER A 87 -2.16 -3.21 -0.38
N ILE A 88 -2.36 -3.33 0.94
CA ILE A 88 -2.19 -2.22 1.87
C ILE A 88 -0.72 -1.82 1.95
N PHE A 89 0.19 -2.79 2.08
CA PHE A 89 1.63 -2.55 2.10
C PHE A 89 2.09 -1.82 0.83
N GLN A 90 1.71 -2.31 -0.34
CA GLN A 90 2.04 -1.68 -1.63
C GLN A 90 1.46 -0.27 -1.76
N THR A 91 0.26 -0.02 -1.25
CA THR A 91 -0.31 1.33 -1.22
C THR A 91 0.53 2.25 -0.33
N LEU A 92 0.93 1.81 0.85
CA LEU A 92 1.81 2.58 1.73
C LEU A 92 3.21 2.78 1.14
N THR A 93 3.71 1.82 0.36
CA THR A 93 4.96 1.98 -0.41
C THR A 93 4.86 3.14 -1.40
N LEU A 94 3.71 3.30 -2.07
CA LEU A 94 3.49 4.47 -2.93
C LEU A 94 3.48 5.78 -2.14
N SER A 95 2.92 5.79 -0.91
CA SER A 95 3.00 6.96 -0.01
C SER A 95 4.44 7.24 0.43
N HIS A 96 5.24 6.20 0.71
CA HIS A 96 6.65 6.32 1.10
C HIS A 96 7.47 7.06 0.05
N PHE A 97 7.21 6.81 -1.24
CA PHE A 97 7.90 7.51 -2.33
C PHE A 97 7.63 9.02 -2.38
N GLY A 98 6.44 9.45 -1.93
CA GLY A 98 6.07 10.87 -1.84
C GLY A 98 6.37 11.52 -0.49
N ALA A 99 6.67 10.72 0.54
CA ALA A 99 6.88 11.20 1.91
C ALA A 99 8.29 11.75 2.15
N ARG A 100 8.43 12.66 3.11
CA ARG A 100 9.72 13.20 3.56
C ARG A 100 9.78 13.33 5.09
N GLY A 101 11.00 13.56 5.59
CA GLY A 101 11.28 13.79 7.00
C GLY A 101 10.66 12.73 7.90
N ARG A 102 10.04 13.18 8.99
CA ARG A 102 9.42 12.32 10.00
C ARG A 102 8.38 11.36 9.44
N THR A 103 7.55 11.80 8.49
CA THR A 103 6.52 10.95 7.88
C THR A 103 7.15 9.77 7.14
N LYS A 104 8.24 10.01 6.40
CA LYS A 104 8.99 8.96 5.72
C LYS A 104 9.61 7.99 6.72
N GLU A 105 10.26 8.50 7.77
CA GLU A 105 10.89 7.69 8.81
C GLU A 105 9.88 6.80 9.55
N GLU A 106 8.68 7.32 9.84
CA GLU A 106 7.62 6.56 10.49
C GLU A 106 7.09 5.44 9.58
N LEU A 107 6.89 5.72 8.29
CA LEU A 107 6.52 4.70 7.30
C LEU A 107 7.58 3.61 7.21
N GLU A 108 8.86 3.99 7.07
CA GLU A 108 9.97 3.05 6.98
C GLU A 108 10.05 2.14 8.21
N ARG A 109 9.87 2.69 9.40
CA ARG A 109 9.87 1.94 10.65
C ARG A 109 8.70 0.95 10.73
N VAL A 110 7.49 1.36 10.36
CA VAL A 110 6.30 0.50 10.43
C VAL A 110 6.37 -0.64 9.40
N MET A 111 6.91 -0.34 8.22
CA MET A 111 6.99 -1.25 7.09
C MET A 111 8.25 -2.13 7.09
N GLY A 112 9.19 -1.91 8.02
CA GLY A 112 10.45 -2.66 8.09
C GLY A 112 11.44 -2.29 6.98
N LEU A 113 11.36 -1.07 6.45
CA LEU A 113 12.20 -0.55 5.37
C LEU A 113 13.37 0.31 5.88
N THR A 114 13.54 0.45 7.19
CA THR A 114 14.64 1.21 7.78
C THR A 114 15.99 0.70 7.28
N GLY A 115 16.83 1.62 6.79
CA GLY A 115 18.16 1.31 6.27
C GLY A 115 18.19 0.84 4.81
N ILE A 116 17.04 0.75 4.14
CA ILE A 116 16.96 0.43 2.71
C ILE A 116 16.88 1.74 1.92
N SER A 117 17.61 1.83 0.80
CA SER A 117 17.52 3.01 -0.06
C SER A 117 16.13 3.10 -0.72
N SER A 118 15.60 4.31 -0.87
CA SER A 118 14.30 4.50 -1.54
C SER A 118 14.32 4.05 -3.00
N ILE A 119 15.49 4.09 -3.64
CA ILE A 119 15.71 3.58 -4.99
C ILE A 119 15.52 2.06 -5.02
N ASP A 120 16.09 1.33 -4.07
CA ASP A 120 15.95 -0.14 -4.03
C ASP A 120 14.51 -0.56 -3.71
N VAL A 121 13.83 0.17 -2.82
CA VAL A 121 12.39 -0.05 -2.55
C VAL A 121 11.56 0.19 -3.83
N MET A 122 11.86 1.26 -4.58
CA MET A 122 11.21 1.57 -5.85
C MET A 122 11.47 0.49 -6.90
N LYS A 123 12.73 0.08 -7.08
CA LYS A 123 13.11 -1.01 -7.99
C LYS A 123 12.34 -2.28 -7.67
N ASN A 124 12.35 -2.71 -6.41
CA ASN A 124 11.66 -3.92 -5.97
C ASN A 124 10.15 -3.83 -6.25
N TYR A 125 9.53 -2.69 -5.93
CA TYR A 125 8.12 -2.44 -6.20
C TYR A 125 7.79 -2.57 -7.71
N LEU A 126 8.58 -1.96 -8.58
CA LEU A 126 8.37 -2.02 -10.03
C LEU A 126 8.56 -3.44 -10.58
N PHE A 127 9.57 -4.19 -10.10
CA PHE A 127 9.75 -5.60 -10.44
C PHE A 127 8.54 -6.44 -10.03
N GLU A 128 8.05 -6.31 -8.80
CA GLU A 128 6.85 -7.02 -8.34
C GLU A 128 5.60 -6.68 -9.17
N LYS A 129 5.43 -5.41 -9.55
CA LYS A 129 4.34 -5.00 -10.43
C LYS A 129 4.46 -5.61 -11.83
N ALA A 130 5.67 -5.69 -12.39
CA ALA A 130 5.91 -6.33 -13.68
C ALA A 130 5.59 -7.83 -13.63
N PHE A 131 6.09 -8.54 -12.61
CA PHE A 131 5.78 -9.97 -12.41
C PHE A 131 4.29 -10.21 -12.18
N GLN A 132 3.62 -9.35 -11.42
CA GLN A 132 2.18 -9.43 -11.25
C GLN A 132 1.45 -9.29 -12.58
N ALA A 133 1.79 -8.29 -13.39
CA ALA A 133 1.13 -8.07 -14.68
C ALA A 133 1.28 -9.29 -15.62
N ILE A 134 2.41 -10.00 -15.53
CA ILE A 134 2.61 -11.28 -16.23
C ILE A 134 1.67 -12.34 -15.66
N ARG A 135 1.60 -12.52 -14.34
CA ARG A 135 0.72 -13.53 -13.71
C ARG A 135 -0.75 -13.30 -14.03
N GLU A 136 -1.22 -12.05 -13.98
CA GLU A 136 -2.61 -11.69 -14.26
C GLU A 136 -3.04 -12.01 -15.71
N ARG A 137 -2.09 -12.03 -16.65
CA ARG A 137 -2.34 -12.38 -18.07
C ARG A 137 -2.26 -13.88 -18.36
N ASN A 138 -1.70 -14.66 -17.44
CA ASN A 138 -1.39 -16.08 -17.61
C ASN A 138 -2.05 -16.90 -16.48
N PRO A 139 -3.39 -17.07 -16.51
CA PRO A 139 -4.15 -17.71 -15.43
C PRO A 139 -3.74 -19.18 -15.16
N GLU A 140 -3.10 -19.83 -16.13
CA GLU A 140 -2.52 -21.17 -16.01
C GLU A 140 -1.32 -21.28 -15.05
N LEU A 141 -0.74 -20.16 -14.60
CA LEU A 141 0.41 -20.16 -13.68
C LEU A 141 0.05 -20.39 -12.20
N GLY A 142 -1.22 -20.63 -11.88
CA GLY A 142 -1.63 -21.27 -10.62
C GLY A 142 -2.84 -20.63 -9.94
N TYR A 143 -2.91 -19.30 -9.85
CA TYR A 143 -4.02 -18.61 -9.19
C TYR A 143 -4.37 -17.31 -9.89
N ASN A 144 -5.66 -16.93 -9.82
CA ASN A 144 -6.16 -15.66 -10.33
C ASN A 144 -6.26 -14.65 -9.18
N LEU A 145 -5.33 -13.70 -9.15
CA LEU A 145 -5.32 -12.59 -8.20
C LEU A 145 -5.13 -11.31 -8.99
N THR A 146 -6.10 -10.41 -8.91
CA THR A 146 -6.00 -9.05 -9.42
C THR A 146 -5.89 -8.07 -8.25
N HIS A 147 -5.02 -7.07 -8.38
CA HIS A 147 -4.90 -6.03 -7.37
C HIS A 147 -4.73 -4.64 -7.98
N ALA A 148 -5.33 -3.63 -7.35
CA ALA A 148 -5.26 -2.25 -7.78
C ALA A 148 -5.06 -1.33 -6.58
N ASN A 149 -4.02 -0.50 -6.64
CA ASN A 149 -3.73 0.53 -5.65
C ASN A 149 -3.89 1.90 -6.35
N LYS A 150 -4.61 2.84 -5.73
CA LYS A 150 -4.89 4.16 -6.31
C LYS A 150 -4.95 5.23 -5.24
N PHE A 151 -4.37 6.40 -5.54
CA PHE A 151 -4.54 7.61 -4.75
C PHE A 151 -5.50 8.58 -5.42
N TYR A 152 -6.18 9.35 -4.58
CA TYR A 152 -7.02 10.46 -4.97
C TYR A 152 -6.51 11.69 -4.24
N PHE A 153 -6.27 12.76 -4.98
CA PHE A 153 -5.77 14.03 -4.44
C PHE A 153 -6.84 15.11 -4.61
N ASP A 154 -6.82 16.12 -3.74
CA ASP A 154 -7.59 17.34 -3.95
C ASP A 154 -7.14 18.00 -5.26
N ARG A 155 -8.10 18.45 -6.08
CA ARG A 155 -7.81 19.12 -7.36
C ARG A 155 -7.12 20.47 -7.17
N ALA A 156 -7.30 21.09 -6.00
CA ALA A 156 -6.63 22.35 -5.66
C ALA A 156 -5.17 22.14 -5.23
N LEU A 157 -4.76 20.90 -4.94
CA LEU A 157 -3.39 20.61 -4.52
C LEU A 157 -2.47 20.67 -5.76
N PRO A 158 -1.43 21.53 -5.76
CA PRO A 158 -0.44 21.52 -6.82
C PRO A 158 0.40 20.24 -6.69
N LEU A 159 0.16 19.29 -7.58
CA LEU A 159 0.97 18.08 -7.65
C LEU A 159 2.28 18.37 -8.37
N GLU A 160 3.33 17.63 -8.03
CA GLU A 160 4.59 17.67 -8.76
C GLU A 160 4.41 17.18 -10.21
N LEU A 161 5.21 17.71 -11.14
CA LEU A 161 5.11 17.41 -12.57
C LEU A 161 5.09 15.89 -12.86
N CYS A 162 5.91 15.11 -12.12
CA CYS A 162 5.98 13.65 -12.27
C CYS A 162 4.67 12.93 -11.89
N LEU A 163 3.84 13.51 -11.03
CA LEU A 163 2.56 12.95 -10.59
C LEU A 163 1.37 13.43 -11.42
N GLN A 164 1.55 14.48 -12.23
CA GLN A 164 0.49 15.05 -13.08
C GLN A 164 0.29 14.32 -14.40
N LYS A 165 1.27 13.51 -14.86
CA LYS A 165 1.24 12.86 -16.18
C LYS A 165 0.45 11.53 -16.23
N TYR A 166 -0.16 11.09 -15.12
CA TYR A 166 -0.84 9.79 -15.00
C TYR A 166 -2.29 9.91 -14.54
#